data_AF-A0A1F0GPE1-F1
#
_entry.id   AF-A0A1F0GPE1-F1
#
_cell.length_a   1.000
_cell.length_b   1.000
_cell.length_c   1.000
_cell.angle_alpha   90.00
_cell.angle_beta   90.00
_cell.angle_gamma   90.00
#
_symmetry.space_group_name_H-M   'P 1'
#
loop_
_entity.id
_entity.type
_entity.pdbx_description
1 polymer ?
#
loop_
_entity_poly.entity_id
_entity_poly.type
_entity_poly.pdbx_seq_one_letter_code
_entity_poly.pdbx_strand_id
1 'polypeptide(L)'
;MTEMKYIFIAGGITILARFLPRIIFRNRELPGFIAYLGEKLPYSLMGLLLVFCIRGVDFTNSAEVLPLGLAFAGIILSFKFLKNFLVSIFIGTGIYMALIYFL
;
A
#
# COMPACT_ATOMS: atom_id res chain seq x y z
N MET A 1 -8.39 28.52 -11.02
CA MET A 1 -7.76 28.22 -12.34
C MET A 1 -6.32 27.72 -12.21
N THR A 2 -5.60 28.03 -11.11
CA THR A 2 -4.26 27.50 -10.79
C THR A 2 -4.24 26.01 -10.45
N GLU A 3 -5.22 25.51 -9.70
CA GLU A 3 -5.39 24.10 -9.29
C GLU A 3 -5.35 23.13 -10.49
N MET A 4 -6.12 23.44 -11.55
CA MET A 4 -6.16 22.65 -12.78
C MET A 4 -4.78 22.54 -13.45
N LYS A 5 -3.99 23.63 -13.42
CA LYS A 5 -2.66 23.65 -14.06
C LYS A 5 -1.69 22.67 -13.38
N TYR A 6 -1.74 22.56 -12.05
CA TYR A 6 -0.90 21.61 -11.31
C TYR A 6 -1.28 20.17 -11.58
N ILE A 7 -2.57 19.85 -11.69
CA ILE A 7 -3.05 18.50 -12.00
C ILE A 7 -2.56 18.06 -13.39
N PHE A 8 -2.68 18.93 -14.39
CA PHE A 8 -2.19 18.63 -15.74
C PHE A 8 -0.67 18.47 -15.80
N ILE A 9 0.09 19.33 -15.11
CA ILE A 9 1.56 19.23 -15.03
C ILE A 9 1.97 17.93 -14.32
N ALA A 10 1.40 17.64 -13.15
CA ALA A 10 1.70 16.44 -12.38
C ALA A 10 1.31 15.15 -13.14
N GLY A 11 0.16 15.16 -13.81
CA GLY A 11 -0.28 14.07 -14.67
C GLY A 11 0.68 13.82 -15.83
N GLY A 12 1.08 14.88 -16.53
CA GLY A 12 2.07 14.79 -17.61
C GLY A 12 3.41 14.23 -17.13
N ILE A 13 3.93 14.72 -16.00
CA ILE A 13 5.18 14.24 -15.41
C ILE A 13 5.06 12.77 -14.99
N THR A 14 3.94 12.35 -14.40
CA THR A 14 3.74 10.96 -13.94
C THR A 14 3.67 9.98 -15.11
N ILE A 15 2.98 10.35 -16.19
CA ILE A 15 2.92 9.55 -17.42
C ILE A 15 4.33 9.46 -18.00
N LEU A 16 5.01 10.59 -18.17
CA LEU A 16 6.39 10.59 -18.65
C LEU A 16 7.27 9.69 -17.78
N ALA A 17 7.32 9.87 -16.46
CA ALA A 17 8.15 9.06 -15.56
C ALA A 17 7.85 7.55 -15.60
N ARG A 18 6.62 7.14 -15.91
CA ARG A 18 6.24 5.70 -16.03
C ARG A 18 6.57 5.12 -17.40
N PHE A 19 6.52 5.92 -18.46
CA PHE A 19 6.82 5.51 -19.83
C PHE A 19 8.29 5.70 -20.23
N LEU A 20 9.00 6.65 -19.59
CA LEU A 20 10.40 6.98 -19.84
C LEU A 20 11.34 5.77 -19.68
N PRO A 21 11.22 4.95 -18.61
CA PRO A 21 12.06 3.76 -18.47
C PRO A 21 11.79 2.77 -19.61
N ARG A 22 10.52 2.64 -20.02
CA ARG A 22 10.14 1.69 -21.08
C ARG A 22 10.69 2.10 -22.45
N ILE A 23 10.84 3.39 -22.73
CA ILE A 23 11.38 3.91 -24.00
C ILE A 23 12.91 3.81 -24.01
N ILE A 24 13.57 4.19 -22.91
CA ILE A 24 15.04 4.19 -22.80
C ILE A 24 15.61 2.76 -22.76
N PHE A 25 14.95 1.85 -22.04
CA PHE A 25 15.40 0.46 -21.87
C PHE A 25 14.79 -0.52 -22.89
N ARG A 26 14.19 -0.03 -23.99
CA ARG A 26 13.55 -0.88 -25.02
C ARG A 26 14.55 -1.81 -25.75
N ASN A 27 15.81 -1.41 -25.88
CA ASN A 27 16.84 -2.10 -26.66
C ASN A 27 18.11 -2.44 -25.85
N ARG A 28 18.09 -2.27 -24.52
CA ARG A 28 19.22 -2.60 -23.65
C ARG A 28 18.75 -3.43 -22.47
N GLU A 29 19.55 -4.41 -22.08
CA GLU A 29 19.34 -5.14 -20.83
C GLU A 29 19.30 -4.14 -19.66
N LEU A 30 18.28 -4.27 -18.82
CA LEU A 30 18.13 -3.44 -17.63
C LEU A 30 19.41 -3.62 -16.78
N PRO A 31 20.13 -2.54 -16.43
CA PRO A 31 21.34 -2.67 -15.62
C PRO A 31 20.97 -3.34 -14.29
N GLY A 32 21.77 -4.32 -13.87
CA GLY A 32 21.43 -5.23 -12.76
C GLY A 32 21.02 -4.51 -11.47
N PHE A 33 21.54 -3.31 -11.23
CA PHE A 33 21.15 -2.46 -10.09
C PHE A 33 19.66 -2.04 -10.11
N ILE A 34 19.12 -1.64 -11.27
CA ILE A 34 17.73 -1.18 -11.40
C ILE A 34 16.77 -2.36 -11.27
N ALA A 35 17.12 -3.52 -11.86
CA ALA A 35 16.34 -4.75 -11.74
C ALA A 35 16.32 -5.25 -10.28
N TYR A 36 17.49 -5.22 -9.61
CA TYR A 36 17.61 -5.59 -8.20
C TYR A 36 16.75 -4.69 -7.29
N LEU A 37 16.82 -3.37 -7.47
CA LEU A 37 15.96 -2.45 -6.73
C LEU A 37 14.48 -2.73 -7.03
N GLY A 38 14.10 -2.89 -8.30
CA GLY A 38 12.72 -3.18 -8.67
C GLY A 38 12.16 -4.45 -8.03
N GLU A 39 12.99 -5.48 -7.84
CA GLU A 39 12.58 -6.75 -7.23
C GLU A 39 12.52 -6.68 -5.69
N LYS A 40 13.47 -5.98 -5.05
CA LYS A 40 13.59 -5.95 -3.58
C LYS A 40 12.82 -4.82 -2.91
N LEU A 41 12.66 -3.68 -3.59
CA LEU A 41 11.98 -2.51 -3.04
C LEU A 41 10.51 -2.79 -2.67
N PRO A 42 9.70 -3.49 -3.50
CA PRO A 42 8.31 -3.79 -3.15
C PRO A 42 8.21 -4.63 -1.87
N TYR A 43 9.12 -5.58 -1.69
CA TYR A 43 9.14 -6.44 -0.50
C TYR A 43 9.42 -5.62 0.77
N SER A 44 10.40 -4.71 0.71
CA SER A 44 10.72 -3.82 1.84
C SER A 44 9.59 -2.84 2.13
N LEU A 45 8.99 -2.27 1.09
CA LEU A 45 7.84 -1.36 1.21
C LEU A 45 6.63 -2.04 1.85
N MET A 46 6.38 -3.32 1.56
CA MET A 46 5.26 -4.05 2.16
C MET A 46 5.38 -4.15 3.68
N GLY A 47 6.60 -4.35 4.20
CA GLY A 47 6.87 -4.28 5.64
C GLY A 47 6.73 -2.87 6.19
N LEU A 48 7.21 -1.86 5.46
CA LEU A 48 7.10 -0.46 5.87
C LEU A 48 5.65 0.01 5.94
N LEU A 49 4.80 -0.38 4.99
CA LEU A 49 3.37 -0.07 4.99
C LEU A 49 2.70 -0.61 6.25
N LEU A 50 3.03 -1.84 6.66
CA LEU A 50 2.49 -2.46 7.86
C LEU A 50 2.86 -1.68 9.14
N VAL A 51 4.12 -1.22 9.24
CA VAL A 51 4.56 -0.35 10.34
C VAL A 51 3.86 1.00 10.29
N PHE A 52 3.67 1.57 9.10
CA PHE A 52 3.05 2.88 8.93
C PHE A 52 1.57 2.88 9.32
N CYS A 53 0.85 1.77 9.08
CA CYS A 53 -0.52 1.60 9.56
C CYS A 53 -0.64 1.69 11.08
N ILE A 54 0.41 1.31 11.82
CA ILE A 54 0.44 1.39 13.29
C ILE A 54 0.93 2.78 13.74
N ARG A 55 1.81 3.42 12.96
CA ARG A 55 2.44 4.70 13.31
C ARG A 55 1.43 5.84 13.51
N GLY A 56 0.34 5.86 12.76
CA GLY A 56 -0.67 6.92 12.80
C GLY A 56 -1.79 6.72 13.81
N VAL A 57 -1.68 5.71 14.68
CA VAL A 57 -2.77 5.31 15.58
C VAL A 57 -2.54 5.95 16.95
N ASP A 58 -3.53 6.67 17.43
CA ASP A 58 -3.49 7.27 18.76
C ASP A 58 -3.78 6.21 19.83
N PHE A 59 -2.72 5.67 20.44
CA PHE A 59 -2.80 4.62 21.46
C PHE A 59 -3.58 5.01 22.72
N THR A 60 -3.83 6.31 22.92
CA THR A 60 -4.62 6.85 24.03
C THR A 60 -6.13 6.71 23.80
N ASN A 61 -6.57 6.62 22.53
CA ASN A 61 -7.98 6.45 22.21
C ASN A 61 -8.30 4.96 22.06
N SER A 62 -8.92 4.37 23.10
CA SER A 62 -9.33 2.96 23.07
C SER A 62 -10.27 2.63 21.91
N ALA A 63 -10.95 3.63 21.34
CA ALA A 63 -11.84 3.46 20.21
C ALA A 63 -11.13 3.14 18.89
N GLU A 64 -9.85 3.50 18.74
CA GLU A 64 -9.08 3.28 17.51
C GLU A 64 -8.16 2.07 17.62
N VAL A 65 -7.66 1.78 18.82
CA VAL A 65 -6.73 0.68 19.06
C VAL A 65 -7.43 -0.69 18.99
N LEU A 66 -8.66 -0.78 19.50
CA LEU A 66 -9.46 -2.00 19.49
C LEU A 66 -9.81 -2.50 18.08
N PRO A 67 -10.35 -1.67 17.16
CA PRO A 67 -10.64 -2.09 15.79
C PRO A 67 -9.40 -2.43 15.00
N LEU A 68 -8.30 -1.70 15.20
CA LEU A 68 -7.04 -1.99 14.54
C LEU A 68 -6.50 -3.36 14.94
N GLY A 69 -6.45 -3.67 16.23
CA GLY A 69 -5.95 -4.95 16.74
C GLY A 69 -6.78 -6.14 16.25
N LEU A 70 -8.10 -6.02 16.28
CA LEU A 70 -9.03 -7.05 15.78
C LEU A 70 -8.92 -7.25 14.26
N ALA A 71 -8.79 -6.17 13.49
CA ALA A 71 -8.59 -6.25 12.05
C ALA A 71 -7.27 -6.96 11.70
N PHE A 72 -6.16 -6.60 12.37
CA PHE A 72 -4.87 -7.29 12.18
C PHE A 72 -4.95 -8.78 12.54
N ALA A 73 -5.59 -9.12 13.66
CA ALA A 73 -5.81 -10.52 14.04
C ALA A 73 -6.63 -11.28 12.99
N GLY A 74 -7.69 -10.65 12.46
CA GLY A 74 -8.52 -11.20 11.38
C GLY A 74 -7.74 -11.42 10.08
N ILE A 75 -6.88 -10.48 9.70
CA ILE A 75 -5.99 -10.60 8.52
C ILE A 75 -5.03 -11.77 8.70
N ILE A 76 -4.37 -11.89 9.87
CA ILE A 76 -3.40 -12.97 10.13
C ILE A 76 -4.08 -14.33 10.10
N LEU A 77 -5.25 -14.46 10.73
CA LEU A 77 -6.02 -15.69 10.77
C LEU A 77 -6.50 -16.08 9.35
N SER A 78 -7.07 -15.11 8.63
CA SER A 78 -7.57 -15.30 7.27
C SER A 78 -6.44 -15.66 6.28
N PHE A 79 -5.29 -15.01 6.39
CA PHE A 79 -4.14 -15.28 5.54
C PHE A 79 -3.63 -16.73 5.71
N LYS A 80 -3.65 -17.24 6.95
CA LYS A 80 -3.26 -18.63 7.25
C LYS A 80 -4.21 -19.66 6.62
N PHE A 81 -5.51 -19.37 6.60
CA PHE A 81 -6.52 -20.29 6.08
C PHE A 81 -6.70 -20.21 4.56
N LEU A 82 -6.77 -19.01 3.99
CA LEU A 82 -7.18 -18.82 2.60
C LEU A 82 -6.03 -18.72 1.61
N LYS A 83 -4.78 -18.47 2.05
CA LYS A 83 -3.60 -18.22 1.19
C LYS A 83 -3.82 -17.18 0.06
N ASN A 84 -4.91 -16.42 0.12
CA ASN A 84 -5.34 -15.45 -0.88
C ASN A 84 -5.25 -14.03 -0.30
N PHE A 85 -4.31 -13.23 -0.83
CA PHE A 85 -4.03 -11.88 -0.33
C PHE A 85 -5.25 -10.95 -0.44
N LEU A 86 -5.97 -11.01 -1.57
CA LEU A 86 -7.18 -10.20 -1.80
C LEU A 86 -8.25 -10.45 -0.72
N VAL A 87 -8.54 -11.71 -0.43
CA VAL A 87 -9.59 -12.06 0.55
C VAL A 87 -9.20 -11.63 1.96
N SER A 88 -7.90 -11.70 2.29
CA SER A 88 -7.40 -11.25 3.59
C SER A 88 -7.58 -9.74 3.79
N ILE A 89 -7.34 -8.92 2.75
CA ILE A 89 -7.60 -7.47 2.81
C ILE A 89 -9.08 -7.19 2.99
N PHE A 90 -9.95 -7.81 2.20
CA PHE A 90 -11.39 -7.57 2.30
C PHE A 90 -11.96 -7.92 3.68
N ILE A 91 -11.50 -9.03 4.27
CA ILE A 91 -11.91 -9.43 5.62
C ILE A 91 -11.38 -8.45 6.66
N GLY A 92 -10.11 -8.05 6.58
CA GLY A 92 -9.52 -7.05 7.49
C GLY A 92 -10.26 -5.72 7.46
N THR A 93 -10.51 -5.18 6.26
CA THR A 93 -11.27 -3.94 6.07
C THR A 93 -12.72 -4.09 6.54
N GLY A 94 -13.36 -5.22 6.26
CA GLY A 94 -14.73 -5.49 6.71
C GLY A 94 -14.86 -5.50 8.23
N ILE A 95 -13.94 -6.17 8.93
CA ILE A 95 -13.89 -6.18 10.41
C ILE A 95 -13.65 -4.77 10.93
N TYR A 96 -12.69 -4.03 10.35
CA TYR A 96 -12.38 -2.67 10.75
C TYR A 96 -13.60 -1.72 10.59
N MET A 97 -14.25 -1.74 9.42
CA MET A 97 -15.43 -0.92 9.15
C MET A 97 -16.62 -1.29 10.05
N ALA A 98 -16.86 -2.58 10.28
CA ALA A 98 -17.94 -3.01 11.16
C ALA A 98 -17.73 -2.53 12.60
N LEU A 99 -16.48 -2.57 13.08
CA LEU A 99 -16.18 -2.19 14.45
C LEU A 99 -16.18 -0.66 14.64
N ILE A 100 -15.70 0.11 13.66
CA ILE A 100 -15.86 1.58 13.66
C ILE A 100 -17.33 1.99 13.55
N TYR A 101 -18.14 1.30 12.75
CA TYR A 101 -19.54 1.65 12.61
C TYR A 101 -20.34 1.37 13.89
N PHE A 102 -19.93 0.37 14.67
CA PHE A 102 -20.59 0.00 15.91
C PHE A 102 -20.17 0.86 17.12
N LEU A 103 -19.02 1.53 17.06
CA LEU A 103 -18.42 2.29 18.15
C LEU A 103 -18.59 3.81 17.97
#